data_AF-A0A369I6E3-F1
#
_entry.id   AF-A0A369I6E3-F1
#
_cell.length_a   1.000
_cell.length_b   1.000
_cell.length_c   1.000
_cell.angle_alpha   90.00
_cell.angle_beta   90.00
_cell.angle_gamma   90.00
#
_symmetry.space_group_name_H-M   'P 1'
#
loop_
_entity.id
_entity.type
_entity.pdbx_description
1 polymer ?
#
loop_
_entity_poly.entity_id
_entity_poly.type
_entity_poly.pdbx_seq_one_letter_code
_entity_poly.pdbx_strand_id
1 'polypeptide(L)'
;MKSRGRPKLESDEKGNYNPILVGEKVLKTLQITSEINEDPAVLRAKLSEIKKHIEACEYYWKLVFTYSFFVYKNRKMTDAIFERTDTATIDAIKKMNLKNLAEIVGIEYHNFKNMYSGRGNAKNLLHYQAFLYENGVNFISLQFTETLVNKAYTYYQLLLTNKYTSEELKDIFF
;
A
#
# COMPACT_ATOMS: atom_id res chain seq x y z
N MET A 1 -10.58 -43.36 16.02
CA MET A 1 -10.87 -41.93 15.69
C MET A 1 -9.53 -41.20 15.57
N LYS A 2 -9.14 -40.76 14.37
CA LYS A 2 -7.87 -40.05 14.13
C LYS A 2 -8.15 -38.56 13.95
N SER A 3 -7.58 -37.73 14.82
CA SER A 3 -7.63 -36.27 14.78
C SER A 3 -6.91 -35.73 13.54
N ARG A 4 -7.63 -35.02 12.67
CA ARG A 4 -7.06 -34.30 11.53
C ARG A 4 -6.43 -32.98 12.01
N GLY A 5 -5.17 -33.04 12.44
CA GLY A 5 -4.32 -31.86 12.58
C GLY A 5 -3.67 -31.54 11.23
N ARG A 6 -3.82 -30.30 10.74
CA ARG A 6 -3.06 -29.82 9.58
C ARG A 6 -1.57 -29.75 9.95
N PRO A 7 -0.63 -30.17 9.08
CA PRO A 7 0.80 -30.02 9.36
C PRO A 7 1.15 -28.52 9.46
N LYS A 8 1.88 -28.13 10.51
CA LYS A 8 2.54 -26.83 10.58
C LYS A 8 3.65 -26.81 9.52
N LEU A 9 3.55 -25.90 8.56
CA LEU A 9 4.66 -25.58 7.66
C LEU A 9 5.65 -24.71 8.42
N GLU A 10 6.87 -25.22 8.62
CA GLU A 10 8.00 -24.54 9.30
C GLU A 10 8.57 -23.34 8.51
N SER A 11 7.83 -22.77 7.55
CA SER A 11 8.32 -21.70 6.68
C SER A 11 8.02 -20.27 7.16
N ASP A 12 7.26 -20.09 8.24
CA ASP A 12 6.79 -18.76 8.67
C ASP A 12 7.80 -17.95 9.50
N GLU A 13 8.97 -18.51 9.86
CA GLU A 13 9.93 -17.83 10.75
C GLU A 13 11.12 -17.15 10.06
N LYS A 14 11.20 -17.16 8.72
CA LYS A 14 12.31 -16.50 7.99
C LYS A 14 11.87 -15.54 6.88
N GLY A 15 10.65 -15.03 6.97
CA GLY A 15 10.26 -13.87 6.18
C GLY A 15 10.85 -12.61 6.77
N ASN A 16 12.14 -12.33 6.48
CA ASN A 16 12.75 -11.03 6.73
C ASN A 16 12.01 -10.01 5.85
N TYR A 17 10.86 -9.54 6.34
CA TYR A 17 10.07 -8.50 5.71
C TYR A 17 10.88 -7.22 5.86
N ASN A 18 11.73 -6.97 4.87
CA ASN A 18 12.07 -5.59 4.56
C ASN A 18 10.74 -4.98 4.09
N PRO A 19 10.08 -4.10 4.88
CA PRO A 19 9.23 -3.13 4.24
C PRO A 19 10.10 -2.56 3.14
N ILE A 20 9.60 -2.50 1.91
CA ILE A 20 10.25 -1.69 0.89
C ILE A 20 10.61 -0.41 1.63
N LEU A 21 11.91 -0.14 1.77
CA LEU A 21 12.37 1.16 2.22
C LEU A 21 11.99 2.07 1.06
N VAL A 22 10.69 2.39 1.01
CA VAL A 22 10.07 3.43 0.22
C VAL A 22 10.62 4.69 0.86
N GLY A 23 11.92 4.91 0.65
CA GLY A 23 12.62 6.06 1.17
C GLY A 23 11.93 7.31 0.64
N GLU A 24 12.24 8.46 1.21
CA GLU A 24 11.76 9.75 0.72
C GLU A 24 11.89 9.90 -0.81
N LYS A 25 12.81 9.17 -1.45
CA LYS A 25 12.93 9.07 -2.91
C LYS A 25 11.67 8.55 -3.62
N VAL A 26 10.96 7.57 -3.08
CA VAL A 26 9.70 7.09 -3.68
C VAL A 26 8.57 8.10 -3.47
N LEU A 27 8.53 8.78 -2.33
CA LEU A 27 7.60 9.90 -2.12
C LEU A 27 7.90 11.08 -3.05
N LYS A 28 9.18 11.37 -3.33
CA LYS A 28 9.62 12.34 -4.34
C LYS A 28 9.33 11.89 -5.78
N THR A 29 9.36 10.59 -6.08
CA THR A 29 8.91 10.07 -7.39
C THR A 29 7.39 9.91 -7.50
N LEU A 30 6.67 9.89 -6.38
CA LEU A 30 5.21 10.03 -6.35
C LEU A 30 4.78 11.50 -6.48
N GLN A 31 5.67 12.44 -6.19
CA GLN A 31 5.58 13.88 -6.52
C GLN A 31 5.95 14.18 -7.99
N ILE A 32 5.75 13.23 -8.91
CA ILE A 32 5.70 13.59 -10.33
C ILE A 32 4.34 14.26 -10.54
N THR A 33 4.32 15.58 -10.42
CA THR A 33 3.30 16.43 -11.04
C THR A 33 3.36 16.18 -12.54
N SER A 34 2.50 15.31 -13.06
CA SER A 34 2.16 15.42 -14.47
C SER A 34 1.49 16.78 -14.64
N GLU A 35 2.04 17.62 -15.51
CA GLU A 35 1.46 18.94 -15.84
C GLU A 35 0.11 18.81 -16.57
N ILE A 36 -0.28 17.56 -16.90
CA ILE A 36 -1.55 17.19 -17.51
C ILE A 36 -2.19 16.14 -16.61
N ASN A 37 -3.25 16.53 -15.88
CA ASN A 37 -4.09 15.55 -15.19
C ASN A 37 -4.69 14.62 -16.24
N GLU A 38 -4.43 13.32 -16.12
CA GLU A 38 -5.06 12.33 -17.00
C GLU A 38 -6.59 12.35 -16.81
N ASP A 39 -7.31 12.18 -17.93
CA ASP A 39 -8.77 12.03 -17.90
C ASP A 39 -9.15 10.85 -17.00
N PRO A 40 -10.08 11.03 -16.03
CA PRO A 40 -10.61 9.95 -15.21
C PRO A 40 -11.05 8.69 -15.99
N ALA A 41 -11.52 8.85 -17.22
CA ALA A 41 -11.88 7.72 -18.09
C ALA A 41 -10.65 6.88 -18.47
N VAL A 42 -9.51 7.51 -18.75
CA VAL A 42 -8.24 6.84 -19.07
C VAL A 42 -7.72 6.08 -17.85
N LEU A 43 -7.74 6.71 -16.67
CA LEU A 43 -7.33 6.06 -15.42
C LEU A 43 -8.20 4.83 -15.12
N ARG A 44 -9.51 4.91 -15.35
CA ARG A 44 -10.43 3.78 -15.19
C ARG A 44 -10.14 2.66 -16.19
N ALA A 45 -9.83 2.99 -17.45
CA ALA A 45 -9.46 2.00 -18.45
C ALA A 45 -8.17 1.25 -18.07
N LYS A 46 -7.13 1.99 -17.65
CA LYS A 46 -5.88 1.39 -17.14
C LYS A 46 -6.13 0.46 -15.96
N LEU A 47 -6.93 0.89 -14.99
CA LEU A 47 -7.31 0.06 -13.83
C LEU A 47 -8.08 -1.19 -14.22
N SER A 48 -8.94 -1.11 -15.24
CA SER A 48 -9.66 -2.27 -15.77
C SER A 48 -8.68 -3.32 -16.31
N GLU A 49 -7.65 -2.92 -17.06
CA GLU A 49 -6.62 -3.84 -17.55
C GLU A 49 -5.75 -4.42 -16.43
N ILE A 50 -5.30 -3.57 -15.50
CA ILE A 50 -4.51 -4.00 -14.32
C ILE A 50 -5.26 -5.08 -13.53
N LYS A 51 -6.57 -4.90 -13.31
CA LYS A 51 -7.40 -5.83 -12.52
C LYS A 51 -7.57 -7.19 -13.17
N LYS A 52 -7.37 -7.32 -14.48
CA LYS A 52 -7.40 -8.60 -15.19
C LYS A 52 -6.12 -9.41 -15.00
N HIS A 53 -5.01 -8.77 -14.61
CA HIS A 53 -3.72 -9.43 -14.42
C HIS A 53 -3.34 -9.53 -12.94
N ILE A 54 -3.28 -10.75 -12.40
CA ILE A 54 -3.12 -11.00 -10.95
C ILE A 54 -1.91 -10.26 -10.38
N GLU A 55 -0.72 -10.41 -10.98
CA GLU A 55 0.51 -9.80 -10.47
C GLU A 55 0.48 -8.26 -10.49
N ALA A 56 -0.11 -7.67 -11.53
CA ALA A 56 -0.24 -6.23 -11.63
C ALA A 56 -1.29 -5.68 -10.65
N CYS A 57 -2.37 -6.43 -10.45
CA CYS A 57 -3.40 -6.12 -9.46
C CYS A 57 -2.84 -6.17 -8.03
N GLU A 58 -2.03 -7.18 -7.70
CA GLU A 58 -1.34 -7.27 -6.41
C GLU A 58 -0.37 -6.09 -6.21
N TYR A 59 0.40 -5.74 -7.24
CA TYR A 59 1.29 -4.58 -7.19
C TYR A 59 0.52 -3.27 -7.00
N TYR A 60 -0.58 -3.08 -7.72
CA TYR A 60 -1.45 -1.91 -7.58
C TYR A 60 -1.98 -1.77 -6.15
N TRP A 61 -2.53 -2.84 -5.57
CA TRP A 61 -3.03 -2.78 -4.20
C TRP A 61 -1.91 -2.48 -3.21
N LYS A 62 -0.72 -3.05 -3.42
CA LYS A 62 0.46 -2.71 -2.62
C LYS A 62 0.76 -1.22 -2.66
N LEU A 63 0.72 -0.60 -3.84
CA LEU A 63 0.90 0.84 -3.99
C LEU A 63 -0.19 1.65 -3.26
N VAL A 64 -1.47 1.32 -3.47
CA VAL A 64 -2.59 2.03 -2.84
C VAL A 64 -2.51 1.99 -1.32
N PHE A 65 -2.31 0.81 -0.73
CA PHE A 65 -2.23 0.66 0.72
C PHE A 65 -0.99 1.35 1.30
N THR A 66 0.15 1.23 0.63
CA THR A 66 1.39 1.93 1.02
C THR A 66 1.19 3.43 1.00
N TYR A 67 0.63 3.97 -0.08
CA TYR A 67 0.38 5.39 -0.20
C TYR A 67 -0.62 5.90 0.84
N SER A 68 -1.70 5.15 1.12
CA SER A 68 -2.68 5.52 2.15
C SER A 68 -2.06 5.65 3.54
N PHE A 69 -1.12 4.77 3.89
CA PHE A 69 -0.36 4.87 5.14
C PHE A 69 0.49 6.15 5.19
N PHE A 70 1.19 6.48 4.11
CA PHE A 70 2.00 7.70 4.05
C PHE A 70 1.14 8.96 4.12
N VAL A 71 0.00 9.00 3.44
CA VAL A 71 -0.94 10.13 3.53
C VAL A 71 -1.44 10.30 4.96
N TYR A 72 -1.87 9.21 5.61
CA TYR A 72 -2.27 9.23 7.01
C TYR A 72 -1.15 9.73 7.92
N LYS A 73 0.06 9.16 7.80
CA LYS A 73 1.23 9.52 8.60
C LYS A 73 1.62 10.99 8.41
N ASN A 74 1.63 11.47 7.17
CA ASN A 74 1.93 12.87 6.87
C ASN A 74 0.88 13.80 7.46
N ARG A 75 -0.40 13.43 7.41
CA ARG A 75 -1.45 14.21 8.05
C ARG A 75 -1.26 14.29 9.56
N LYS A 76 -0.99 13.16 10.22
CA LYS A 76 -0.65 13.15 11.66
C LYS A 76 0.57 13.99 12.00
N MET A 77 1.59 13.99 11.14
CA MET A 77 2.74 14.89 11.29
C MET A 77 2.31 16.37 11.19
N THR A 78 1.52 16.72 10.19
CA THR A 78 1.02 18.09 9.99
C THR A 78 0.17 18.55 11.16
N ASP A 79 -0.78 17.73 11.61
CA ASP A 79 -1.64 18.02 12.76
C ASP A 79 -0.78 18.24 14.02
N ALA A 80 0.18 17.34 14.29
CA ALA A 80 1.06 17.46 15.46
C ALA A 80 1.95 18.72 15.43
N ILE A 81 2.42 19.13 14.26
CA ILE A 81 3.19 20.37 14.08
C ILE A 81 2.29 21.59 14.33
N PHE A 82 1.07 21.58 13.77
CA PHE A 82 0.12 22.68 13.92
C PHE A 82 -0.33 22.86 15.37
N GLU A 83 -0.61 21.76 16.06
CA GLU A 83 -1.00 21.72 17.48
C GLU A 83 0.16 22.00 18.45
N ARG A 84 1.39 22.19 17.94
CA ARG A 84 2.61 22.43 18.72
C ARG A 84 2.88 21.34 19.76
N THR A 85 2.63 20.09 19.36
CA THR A 85 2.90 18.91 20.19
C THR A 85 4.39 18.78 20.51
N ASP A 86 4.70 18.04 21.57
CA ASP A 86 6.07 17.81 22.00
C ASP A 86 6.89 17.01 20.96
N THR A 87 8.21 17.12 21.06
CA THR A 87 9.14 16.48 20.12
C THR A 87 9.10 14.96 20.18
N ALA A 88 8.75 14.35 21.32
CA ALA A 88 8.65 12.90 21.42
C ALA A 88 7.43 12.37 20.65
N THR A 89 6.31 13.08 20.67
CA THR A 89 5.13 12.75 19.84
C THR A 89 5.45 12.83 18.35
N ILE A 90 6.12 13.90 17.91
CA ILE A 90 6.54 14.05 16.51
C ILE A 90 7.48 12.91 16.10
N ASP A 91 8.45 12.55 16.95
CA ASP A 91 9.37 11.46 16.65
C ASP A 91 8.71 10.07 16.66
N ALA A 92 7.68 9.88 17.49
CA ALA A 92 6.86 8.67 17.46
C ALA A 92 6.11 8.54 16.12
N ILE A 93 5.52 9.63 15.62
CA ILE A 93 4.86 9.63 14.31
C ILE A 93 5.86 9.35 13.19
N LYS A 94 7.05 9.97 13.21
CA LYS A 94 8.12 9.70 12.22
C LYS A 94 8.54 8.22 12.21
N LYS A 95 8.58 7.57 13.37
CA LYS A 95 8.99 6.15 13.50
C LYS A 95 7.83 5.17 13.30
N MET A 96 6.60 5.66 13.18
CA MET A 96 5.42 4.83 12.93
C MET A 96 5.66 3.93 11.70
N ASN A 97 5.38 2.64 11.88
CA ASN A 97 5.42 1.61 10.86
C ASN A 97 4.05 0.92 10.72
N LEU A 98 3.96 -0.07 9.82
CA LEU A 98 2.72 -0.79 9.55
C LEU A 98 2.18 -1.59 10.74
N LYS A 99 3.05 -2.07 11.63
CA LYS A 99 2.63 -2.77 12.85
C LYS A 99 1.95 -1.80 13.81
N ASN A 100 2.53 -0.62 14.01
CA ASN A 100 1.90 0.42 14.82
C ASN A 100 0.56 0.86 14.21
N LEU A 101 0.49 1.00 12.88
CA LEU A 101 -0.77 1.34 12.22
C LEU A 101 -1.83 0.25 12.44
N ALA A 102 -1.47 -1.02 12.28
CA ALA A 102 -2.40 -2.14 12.51
C ALA A 102 -2.96 -2.12 13.94
N GLU A 103 -2.11 -1.85 14.94
CA GLU A 103 -2.52 -1.68 16.33
C GLU A 103 -3.48 -0.50 16.52
N ILE A 104 -3.18 0.66 15.91
CA ILE A 104 -4.02 1.87 15.96
C ILE A 104 -5.40 1.61 15.33
N VAL A 105 -5.44 0.90 14.19
CA VAL A 105 -6.69 0.56 13.49
C VAL A 105 -7.46 -0.55 14.21
N GLY A 106 -6.82 -1.28 15.13
CA GLY A 106 -7.44 -2.44 15.80
C GLY A 106 -7.59 -3.66 14.88
N ILE A 107 -6.63 -3.88 13.98
CA ILE A 107 -6.59 -5.05 13.10
C ILE A 107 -5.31 -5.84 13.40
N GLU A 108 -5.42 -7.16 13.52
CA GLU A 108 -4.23 -8.02 13.67
C GLU A 108 -3.22 -7.78 12.53
N TYR A 109 -1.95 -7.63 12.89
CA TYR A 109 -0.90 -7.27 11.93
C TYR A 109 -0.83 -8.20 10.71
N HIS A 110 -1.03 -9.52 10.89
CA HIS A 110 -1.07 -10.46 9.77
C HIS A 110 -2.20 -10.13 8.78
N ASN A 111 -3.41 -9.88 9.29
CA ASN A 111 -4.55 -9.49 8.47
C ASN A 111 -4.34 -8.14 7.79
N PHE A 112 -3.73 -7.19 8.51
CA PHE A 112 -3.38 -5.88 7.97
C PHE A 112 -2.38 -5.99 6.82
N LYS A 113 -1.31 -6.77 7.01
CA LYS A 113 -0.29 -7.06 6.01
C LYS A 113 -0.89 -7.72 4.76
N ASN A 114 -1.83 -8.65 4.92
CA ASN A 114 -2.43 -9.33 3.78
C ASN A 114 -3.18 -8.35 2.85
N MET A 115 -3.83 -7.30 3.41
CA MET A 115 -4.50 -6.26 2.60
C MET A 115 -3.55 -5.56 1.62
N TYR A 116 -2.28 -5.35 2.00
CA TYR A 116 -1.25 -4.76 1.13
C TYR A 116 -0.83 -5.69 -0.03
N SER A 117 -1.17 -6.96 0.03
CA SER A 117 -0.92 -7.94 -1.03
C SER A 117 -2.19 -8.26 -1.84
N GLY A 118 -3.26 -7.49 -1.65
CA GLY A 118 -4.57 -7.75 -2.27
C GLY A 118 -5.31 -8.97 -1.70
N ARG A 119 -4.74 -9.64 -0.69
CA ARG A 119 -5.31 -10.83 -0.05
C ARG A 119 -5.96 -10.36 1.26
N GLY A 120 -7.26 -10.17 1.33
CA GLY A 120 -7.88 -9.63 2.55
C GLY A 120 -9.34 -10.00 2.65
N ASN A 121 -9.95 -9.70 3.79
CA ASN A 121 -11.40 -9.81 3.93
C ASN A 121 -12.04 -8.41 3.89
N ALA A 122 -13.29 -8.37 3.41
CA ALA A 122 -14.04 -7.12 3.24
C ALA A 122 -14.25 -6.37 4.57
N LYS A 123 -14.36 -7.09 5.69
CA LYS A 123 -14.54 -6.49 7.03
C LYS A 123 -13.33 -5.63 7.41
N ASN A 124 -12.12 -6.15 7.24
CA ASN A 124 -10.88 -5.44 7.57
C ASN A 124 -10.63 -4.28 6.61
N LEU A 125 -10.96 -4.45 5.33
CA LEU A 125 -10.92 -3.35 4.37
C LEU A 125 -11.86 -2.22 4.78
N LEU A 126 -13.11 -2.55 5.11
CA LEU A 126 -14.10 -1.57 5.55
C LEU A 126 -13.65 -0.85 6.83
N HIS A 127 -13.13 -1.60 7.81
CA HIS A 127 -12.63 -1.04 9.05
C HIS A 127 -11.46 -0.06 8.81
N TYR A 128 -10.52 -0.44 7.95
CA TYR A 128 -9.42 0.44 7.57
C TYR A 128 -9.89 1.68 6.80
N GLN A 129 -10.85 1.52 5.89
CA GLN A 129 -11.44 2.65 5.16
C GLN A 129 -12.15 3.64 6.08
N ALA A 130 -12.93 3.14 7.05
CA ALA A 130 -13.60 3.96 8.05
C ALA A 130 -12.57 4.73 8.90
N PHE A 131 -11.55 4.03 9.41
CA PHE A 131 -10.46 4.64 10.16
C PHE A 131 -9.77 5.76 9.35
N LEU A 132 -9.44 5.51 8.08
CA LEU A 132 -8.81 6.52 7.23
C LEU A 132 -9.72 7.73 7.02
N TYR A 133 -11.02 7.51 6.77
CA TYR A 133 -11.99 8.57 6.57
C TYR A 133 -12.15 9.45 7.82
N GLU A 134 -12.26 8.85 9.01
CA GLU A 134 -12.30 9.56 10.29
C GLU A 134 -11.03 10.40 10.53
N ASN A 135 -9.91 9.97 9.95
CA ASN A 135 -8.64 10.68 9.97
C ASN A 135 -8.42 11.56 8.72
N GLY A 136 -9.48 11.92 8.00
CA GLY A 136 -9.43 12.87 6.88
C GLY A 136 -8.72 12.33 5.62
N VAL A 137 -8.60 11.02 5.46
CA VAL A 137 -8.01 10.35 4.30
C VAL A 137 -9.09 9.61 3.52
N ASN A 138 -9.42 10.10 2.32
CA ASN A 138 -10.41 9.45 1.45
C ASN A 138 -9.77 8.32 0.64
N PHE A 139 -9.86 7.09 1.16
CA PHE A 139 -9.30 5.90 0.51
C PHE A 139 -9.89 5.59 -0.88
N ILE A 140 -11.14 5.96 -1.14
CA ILE A 140 -11.76 5.76 -2.46
C ILE A 140 -11.11 6.68 -3.49
N SER A 141 -10.92 7.96 -3.16
CA SER A 141 -10.23 8.90 -4.05
C SER A 141 -8.77 8.52 -4.29
N LEU A 142 -8.06 8.02 -3.28
CA LEU A 142 -6.66 7.58 -3.40
C LEU A 142 -6.46 6.45 -4.42
N GLN A 143 -7.45 5.59 -4.62
CA GLN A 143 -7.37 4.51 -5.62
C GLN A 143 -7.23 5.03 -7.05
N PHE A 144 -7.70 6.26 -7.32
CA PHE A 144 -7.65 6.89 -8.62
C PHE A 144 -6.54 7.94 -8.74
N THR A 145 -5.59 7.97 -7.79
CA THR A 145 -4.41 8.82 -7.91
C THR A 145 -3.62 8.40 -9.16
N GLU A 146 -3.49 9.34 -10.11
CA GLU A 146 -2.85 9.13 -11.41
C GLU A 146 -1.51 8.42 -11.28
N THR A 147 -0.64 8.91 -10.40
CA THR A 147 0.71 8.34 -10.21
C THR A 147 0.68 6.87 -9.78
N LEU A 148 -0.29 6.47 -8.94
CA LEU A 148 -0.44 5.07 -8.52
C LEU A 148 -0.91 4.19 -9.68
N VAL A 149 -1.92 4.67 -10.42
CA VAL A 149 -2.48 3.96 -11.57
C VAL A 149 -1.43 3.81 -12.66
N ASN A 150 -0.71 4.89 -12.99
CA ASN A 150 0.30 4.90 -14.03
C ASN A 150 1.48 4.00 -13.68
N LYS A 151 1.97 4.04 -12.44
CA LYS A 151 3.06 3.16 -12.01
C LYS A 151 2.66 1.69 -12.09
N ALA A 152 1.45 1.35 -11.67
CA ALA A 152 0.92 -0.02 -11.80
C ALA A 152 0.70 -0.42 -13.26
N TYR A 153 0.26 0.51 -14.12
CA TYR A 153 0.06 0.25 -15.54
C TYR A 153 1.38 0.03 -16.27
N THR A 154 2.43 0.79 -15.96
CA THR A 154 3.79 0.55 -16.49
C THR A 154 4.29 -0.83 -16.10
N TYR A 155 4.11 -1.24 -14.85
CA TYR A 155 4.46 -2.59 -14.40
C TYR A 155 3.69 -3.66 -15.19
N TYR A 156 2.38 -3.48 -15.39
CA TYR A 156 1.55 -4.34 -16.24
C TYR A 156 2.08 -4.45 -17.67
N GLN A 157 2.41 -3.32 -18.31
CA GLN A 157 2.95 -3.32 -19.68
C GLN A 157 4.28 -4.07 -19.78
N LEU A 158 5.15 -3.93 -18.77
CA LEU A 158 6.43 -4.65 -18.74
C LEU A 158 6.25 -6.17 -18.58
N LEU A 159 5.28 -6.61 -17.77
CA LEU A 159 4.93 -8.02 -17.66
C LEU A 159 4.52 -8.62 -19.02
N LEU A 160 3.83 -7.87 -19.87
CA LEU A 160 3.43 -8.33 -21.21
C LEU A 160 4.59 -8.42 -22.20
N THR A 161 5.67 -7.68 -21.98
CA THR A 161 6.77 -7.59 -22.98
C THR A 161 7.66 -8.82 -23.03
N ASN A 162 7.53 -9.76 -22.08
CA ASN A 162 8.41 -10.93 -21.89
C ASN A 162 9.92 -10.61 -21.86
N LYS A 163 10.28 -9.33 -21.78
CA LYS A 163 11.66 -8.82 -21.82
C LYS A 163 12.34 -8.94 -20.46
N TYR A 164 11.55 -9.00 -19.40
CA TYR A 164 12.01 -9.09 -18.02
C TYR A 164 11.31 -10.27 -17.35
N THR A 165 12.05 -10.98 -16.51
CA THR A 165 11.49 -11.96 -15.58
C THR A 165 10.70 -11.26 -14.48
N SER A 166 9.77 -11.98 -13.85
CA SER A 166 9.02 -11.46 -12.70
C SER A 166 9.92 -11.10 -11.51
N GLU A 167 11.13 -11.68 -11.41
CA GLU A 167 12.12 -11.34 -10.38
C GLU A 167 12.82 -10.02 -10.69
N GLU A 168 13.29 -9.81 -11.92
CA GLU A 168 13.88 -8.53 -12.35
C GLU A 168 12.90 -7.36 -12.20
N LEU A 169 11.62 -7.59 -12.50
CA LEU A 169 10.59 -6.57 -12.29
C LEU A 169 10.31 -6.30 -10.82
N LYS A 170 10.50 -7.28 -9.92
CA LYS A 170 10.43 -7.03 -8.48
C LYS A 170 11.56 -6.11 -8.04
N ASP A 171 12.79 -6.33 -8.49
CA ASP A 171 13.92 -5.47 -8.10
C ASP A 171 13.78 -4.02 -8.57
N ILE A 172 13.03 -3.77 -9.66
CA ILE A 172 12.81 -2.42 -10.20
C ILE A 172 11.64 -1.71 -9.47
N PHE A 173 10.60 -2.45 -9.08
CA PHE A 173 9.32 -1.86 -8.64
C PHE A 173 8.99 -2.09 -7.16
N PHE A 174 9.66 -3.05 -6.50
CA PHE A 174 9.50 -3.45 -5.11
C PHE A 174 10.75 -3.13 -4.29
#